data_AF-A0A7S2GV08-F1
#
_entry.id   AF-A0A7S2GV08-F1
#
_cell.length_a   1.000
_cell.length_b   1.000
_cell.length_c   1.000
_cell.angle_alpha   90.00
_cell.angle_beta   90.00
_cell.angle_gamma   90.00
#
_symmetry.space_group_name_H-M   'P 1'
#
loop_
_entity.id
_entity.type
_entity.pdbx_description
1 polymer ?
#
loop_
_entity_poly.entity_id
_entity_poly.type
_entity_poly.pdbx_seq_one_letter_code
_entity_poly.pdbx_strand_id
1 'polypeptide(L)'
;ALTTWILTAPRPEGCALFADFVACNREGLLGLAPYVSLYLIAEEVGRRSIWSPVTGSQRRIVKQWRWKFLKLAALAAALWFILLVLSAAVQPVSRRLNNAAYVVWVLATSITLLVALGMGDLC
;
A
#
# COMPACT_ATOMS: atom_id res chain seq x y z
N ALA A 1 4.41 21.28 11.23
CA ALA A 1 4.69 19.93 10.70
C ALA A 1 4.51 19.95 9.18
N LEU A 2 5.20 19.08 8.41
CA LEU A 2 5.05 19.03 6.94
C LEU A 2 3.58 18.94 6.51
N THR A 3 2.77 18.18 7.26
CA THR A 3 1.34 17.99 7.03
C THR A 3 0.48 19.23 7.28
N THR A 4 0.84 20.08 8.25
CA THR A 4 0.14 21.37 8.42
C THR A 4 0.48 22.32 7.28
N TRP A 5 1.73 22.32 6.81
CA TRP A 5 2.14 23.13 5.65
C TRP A 5 1.43 22.69 4.37
N ILE A 6 1.25 21.40 4.14
CA ILE A 6 0.51 20.90 2.99
C ILE A 6 -0.95 21.39 2.99
N LEU A 7 -1.61 21.39 4.16
CA LEU A 7 -3.04 21.70 4.27
C LEU A 7 -3.38 23.18 4.43
N THR A 8 -2.48 23.98 5.00
CA THR A 8 -2.80 25.37 5.41
C THR A 8 -1.88 26.42 4.79
N ALA A 9 -0.92 26.04 3.95
CA ALA A 9 -0.03 27.03 3.35
C ALA A 9 -0.82 28.00 2.45
N PRO A 10 -0.59 29.31 2.57
CA PRO A 10 -1.21 30.31 1.71
C PRO A 10 -0.94 29.99 0.25
N ARG A 11 -1.96 30.18 -0.60
CA ARG A 11 -1.76 30.16 -2.05
C ARG A 11 -0.94 31.39 -2.40
N PRO A 12 0.17 31.27 -3.15
CA PRO A 12 0.94 32.44 -3.53
C PRO A 12 0.07 33.32 -4.41
N GLU A 13 -0.05 34.59 -4.06
CA GLU A 13 -0.66 35.61 -4.91
C GLU A 13 0.49 36.35 -5.60
N GLY A 14 0.75 36.02 -6.87
CA GLY A 14 1.64 36.81 -7.74
C GLY A 14 3.10 36.36 -7.86
N CYS A 15 3.44 35.08 -7.81
CA CYS A 15 4.81 34.61 -8.06
C CYS A 15 4.85 33.37 -8.99
N ALA A 16 5.50 33.52 -10.15
CA ALA A 16 5.90 32.48 -11.12
C ALA A 16 4.92 31.29 -11.29
N LEU A 17 4.28 31.18 -12.48
CA LEU A 17 3.33 30.13 -12.88
C LEU A 17 3.63 28.72 -12.32
N PHE A 18 4.90 28.31 -12.33
CA PHE A 18 5.32 27.00 -11.82
C PHE A 18 5.22 26.87 -10.29
N ALA A 19 5.59 27.91 -9.53
CA ALA A 19 5.46 27.94 -8.08
C ALA A 19 3.98 27.92 -7.67
N ASP A 20 3.13 28.66 -8.40
CA ASP A 20 1.67 28.66 -8.22
C ASP A 20 1.05 27.30 -8.57
N PHE A 21 1.51 26.67 -9.66
CA PHE A 21 1.05 25.34 -10.05
C PHE A 21 1.43 24.28 -9.00
N VAL A 22 2.69 24.24 -8.57
CA VAL A 22 3.12 23.33 -7.51
C VAL A 22 2.36 23.64 -6.23
N ALA A 23 2.14 24.92 -5.91
CA ALA A 23 1.41 25.36 -4.73
C ALA A 23 -0.05 24.92 -4.68
N CYS A 24 -0.74 25.02 -5.81
CA CYS A 24 -2.12 24.59 -5.93
C CYS A 24 -2.26 23.06 -5.99
N ASN A 25 -1.21 22.33 -6.38
CA ASN A 25 -1.23 20.87 -6.57
C ASN A 25 -0.34 20.09 -5.59
N ARG A 26 0.09 20.70 -4.48
CA ARG A 26 1.02 20.08 -3.50
C ARG A 26 0.51 18.74 -2.99
N GLU A 27 -0.79 18.65 -2.70
CA GLU A 27 -1.44 17.42 -2.23
C GLU A 27 -1.35 16.28 -3.26
N GLY A 28 -1.58 16.58 -4.54
CA GLY A 28 -1.52 15.60 -5.63
C GLY A 28 -0.10 15.17 -5.97
N LEU A 29 0.83 16.12 -6.03
CA LEU A 29 2.23 15.84 -6.36
C LEU A 29 2.95 15.04 -5.27
N LEU A 30 2.71 15.37 -3.99
CA LEU A 30 3.28 14.60 -2.88
C LEU A 30 2.58 13.25 -2.71
N GLY A 31 1.30 13.16 -3.09
CA GLY A 31 0.53 11.91 -3.09
C GLY A 31 0.97 10.91 -4.16
N LEU A 32 1.63 11.34 -5.25
CA LEU A 32 2.06 10.48 -6.36
C LEU A 32 3.05 9.40 -5.93
N ALA A 33 4.06 9.75 -5.13
CA ALA A 33 5.09 8.81 -4.68
C ALA A 33 4.51 7.58 -3.95
N PRO A 34 3.61 7.74 -2.96
CA PRO A 34 2.97 6.59 -2.32
C PRO A 34 2.09 5.76 -3.27
N TYR A 35 1.41 6.37 -4.25
CA TYR A 35 0.66 5.60 -5.26
C TYR A 35 1.57 4.78 -6.19
N VAL A 36 2.67 5.35 -6.68
CA VAL A 36 3.64 4.60 -7.48
C VAL A 36 4.23 3.46 -6.67
N SER A 37 4.52 3.69 -5.39
CA SER A 37 5.01 2.64 -4.49
C SER A 37 4.00 1.51 -4.33
N LEU A 38 2.72 1.84 -4.12
CA LEU A 38 1.64 0.85 -4.04
C LEU A 38 1.55 0.01 -5.32
N TYR A 39 1.64 0.65 -6.48
CA TYR A 39 1.61 -0.04 -7.77
C TYR A 39 2.78 -1.02 -7.91
N LEU A 40 4.01 -0.58 -7.63
CA LEU A 40 5.20 -1.44 -7.74
C LEU A 40 5.16 -2.61 -6.75
N ILE A 41 4.68 -2.38 -5.53
CA ILE A 41 4.51 -3.44 -4.53
C ILE A 41 3.45 -4.44 -5.00
N ALA A 42 2.31 -3.96 -5.48
CA ALA A 42 1.24 -4.82 -5.99
C ALA A 42 1.70 -5.68 -7.16
N GLU A 43 2.44 -5.10 -8.11
CA GLU A 43 3.01 -5.82 -9.26
C GLU A 43 3.98 -6.91 -8.80
N GLU A 44 4.88 -6.60 -7.85
CA GLU A 44 5.84 -7.58 -7.36
C GLU A 44 5.17 -8.72 -6.58
N VAL A 45 4.16 -8.40 -5.77
CA VAL A 45 3.35 -9.42 -5.06
C VAL A 45 2.61 -10.30 -6.07
N GLY A 46 1.99 -9.70 -7.09
CA GLY A 46 1.30 -10.42 -8.16
C GLY A 46 2.24 -11.36 -8.91
N ARG A 47 3.40 -10.85 -9.34
CA ARG A 47 4.42 -11.61 -10.06
C ARG A 47 4.91 -12.83 -9.28
N ARG A 48 5.22 -12.66 -7.99
CA ARG A 48 5.73 -13.76 -7.15
C ARG A 48 4.65 -14.75 -6.71
N SER A 49 3.44 -14.27 -6.49
CA SER A 49 2.38 -15.07 -5.86
C SER A 49 1.49 -15.73 -6.90
N ILE A 50 0.98 -14.95 -7.85
CA ILE A 50 -0.04 -15.35 -8.84
C ILE A 50 0.62 -15.92 -10.10
N TRP A 51 1.52 -15.15 -10.70
CA TRP A 51 2.08 -15.47 -12.02
C TRP A 51 3.23 -16.49 -11.99
N SER A 52 3.74 -16.82 -10.80
CA SER A 52 4.81 -17.80 -10.64
C SER A 52 4.31 -19.22 -10.95
N PRO A 53 4.85 -19.88 -11.99
CA PRO A 53 4.38 -21.20 -12.41
C PRO A 53 4.64 -22.23 -11.32
N VAL A 54 3.62 -23.06 -11.07
CA VAL A 54 3.69 -24.14 -10.09
C VAL A 54 3.70 -25.46 -10.86
N THR A 55 4.79 -26.20 -10.78
CA THR A 55 4.97 -27.47 -11.51
C THR A 55 5.05 -28.66 -10.55
N GLY A 56 4.61 -29.84 -11.02
CA GLY A 56 4.67 -31.10 -10.28
C GLY A 56 3.32 -31.79 -10.12
N SER A 57 3.27 -32.80 -9.25
CA SER A 57 2.03 -33.53 -8.96
C SER A 57 1.00 -32.66 -8.24
N GLN A 58 -0.28 -32.98 -8.37
CA GLN A 58 -1.39 -32.20 -7.80
C GLN A 58 -1.23 -31.92 -6.30
N ARG A 59 -0.78 -32.91 -5.50
CA ARG A 59 -0.48 -32.70 -4.06
C ARG A 59 0.63 -31.69 -3.82
N ARG A 60 1.67 -31.70 -4.67
CA ARG A 60 2.81 -30.78 -4.56
C ARG A 60 2.40 -29.37 -4.97
N ILE A 61 1.50 -29.23 -5.94
CA ILE A 61 0.92 -27.95 -6.36
C ILE A 61 0.14 -27.32 -5.20
N VAL A 62 -0.82 -28.05 -4.62
CA VAL A 62 -1.63 -27.58 -3.49
C VAL A 62 -0.77 -27.18 -2.29
N LYS A 63 0.26 -28.00 -1.98
CA LYS A 63 1.22 -27.68 -0.89
C LYS A 63 1.96 -26.37 -1.17
N GLN A 64 2.44 -26.14 -2.40
CA GLN A 64 3.14 -24.91 -2.77
C GLN A 64 2.24 -23.67 -2.64
N TRP A 65 0.99 -23.75 -3.10
CA TRP A 65 0.02 -22.67 -2.95
C TRP A 65 -0.28 -22.37 -1.48
N ARG A 66 -0.50 -23.40 -0.65
CA ARG A 66 -0.66 -23.22 0.81
C ARG A 66 0.51 -22.47 1.44
N TRP A 67 1.75 -22.82 1.09
CA TRP A 67 2.92 -22.09 1.58
C TRP A 67 2.99 -20.64 1.09
N LYS A 68 2.61 -20.36 -0.16
CA LYS A 68 2.53 -18.99 -0.69
C LYS A 68 1.51 -18.17 0.11
N PHE A 69 0.30 -18.69 0.32
CA PHE A 69 -0.73 -17.99 1.10
C PHE A 69 -0.37 -17.83 2.56
N LEU A 70 0.30 -18.80 3.18
CA LEU A 70 0.77 -18.66 4.57
C LEU A 70 1.80 -17.53 4.71
N LYS A 71 2.72 -17.40 3.74
CA LYS A 71 3.66 -16.27 3.70
C LYS A 71 2.94 -14.92 3.52
N LEU A 72 1.94 -14.87 2.64
CA LEU A 72 1.12 -13.67 2.45
C LEU A 72 0.31 -13.32 3.70
N ALA A 73 -0.23 -14.32 4.42
CA ALA A 73 -0.95 -14.12 5.67
C ALA A 73 -0.02 -13.55 6.76
N ALA A 74 1.20 -14.08 6.87
CA ALA A 74 2.21 -13.55 7.79
C ALA A 74 2.58 -12.09 7.45
N LEU A 75 2.73 -11.78 6.16
CA LEU A 75 2.97 -10.42 5.68
C LEU A 75 1.79 -9.48 6.03
N ALA A 76 0.54 -9.92 5.82
CA ALA A 76 -0.64 -9.15 6.20
C ALA A 76 -0.65 -8.86 7.70
N ALA A 77 -0.39 -9.85 8.54
CA ALA A 77 -0.31 -9.68 9.99
C ALA A 77 0.76 -8.66 10.40
N ALA A 78 1.95 -8.73 9.78
CA ALA A 78 3.03 -7.76 10.00
C ALA A 78 2.62 -6.35 9.59
N LEU A 79 1.94 -6.18 8.44
CA LEU A 79 1.45 -4.88 7.98
C LEU A 79 0.36 -4.31 8.91
N TRP A 80 -0.54 -5.14 9.41
CA TRP A 80 -1.51 -4.72 10.42
C TRP A 80 -0.83 -4.25 11.71
N PHE A 81 0.21 -4.95 12.16
CA PHE A 81 0.99 -4.53 13.32
C PHE A 81 1.70 -3.19 13.07
N ILE A 82 2.35 -3.04 11.91
CA ILE A 82 3.01 -1.79 11.51
C ILE A 82 1.99 -0.65 11.44
N LEU A 83 0.77 -0.90 10.94
CA LEU A 83 -0.30 0.09 10.92
C LEU A 83 -0.67 0.56 12.33
N LEU A 84 -0.78 -0.35 13.29
CA LEU A 84 -1.07 0.00 14.68
C LEU A 84 0.03 0.88 15.29
N VAL A 85 1.31 0.56 15.00
CA VAL A 85 2.44 1.38 15.45
C VAL A 85 2.42 2.75 14.77
N LEU A 86 2.20 2.81 13.46
CA LEU A 86 2.15 4.06 12.70
C LEU A 86 0.99 4.97 13.12
N SER A 87 -0.18 4.39 13.37
CA SER A 87 -1.37 5.15 13.79
C SER A 87 -1.22 5.70 15.21
N ALA A 88 -0.51 4.98 16.09
CA ALA A 88 -0.24 5.41 17.45
C ALA A 88 0.94 6.40 17.56
N ALA A 89 2.03 6.19 16.81
CA ALA A 89 3.28 6.92 16.98
C ALA A 89 3.46 8.11 16.03
N VAL A 90 2.86 8.08 14.83
CA VAL A 90 3.06 9.11 13.80
C VAL A 90 1.82 9.96 13.63
N GLN A 91 0.83 9.45 12.92
CA GLN A 91 -0.41 10.17 12.62
C GLN A 91 -1.54 9.17 12.29
N PRO A 92 -2.79 9.50 12.64
CA PRO A 92 -3.94 8.70 12.22
C PRO A 92 -4.03 8.64 10.68
N VAL A 93 -4.63 7.56 10.18
CA VAL A 93 -4.79 7.31 8.75
C VAL A 93 -5.50 8.50 8.08
N SER A 94 -4.85 9.13 7.10
CA SER A 94 -5.42 10.27 6.39
C SER A 94 -5.36 10.04 4.88
N ARG A 95 -6.55 9.94 4.28
CA ARG A 95 -6.73 9.74 2.83
C ARG A 95 -6.29 10.96 2.02
N ARG A 96 -6.51 12.18 2.55
CA ARG A 96 -6.14 13.45 1.86
C ARG A 96 -4.64 13.66 1.79
N LEU A 97 -3.89 13.14 2.75
CA LEU A 97 -2.45 13.30 2.84
C LEU A 97 -1.68 12.12 2.25
N ASN A 98 -2.37 11.05 1.84
CA ASN A 98 -1.78 9.77 1.43
C ASN A 98 -0.63 9.33 2.36
N ASN A 99 -0.87 9.46 3.67
CA ASN A 99 0.20 9.30 4.65
C ASN A 99 0.67 7.83 4.74
N ALA A 100 1.84 7.62 5.36
CA ALA A 100 2.43 6.27 5.46
C ALA A 100 1.46 5.25 6.09
N ALA A 101 0.68 5.67 7.10
CA ALA A 101 -0.35 4.83 7.71
C ALA A 101 -1.44 4.43 6.69
N TYR A 102 -1.89 5.32 5.82
CA TYR A 102 -2.86 5.00 4.76
C TYR A 102 -2.30 4.00 3.75
N VAL A 103 -1.06 4.17 3.30
CA VAL A 103 -0.40 3.25 2.36
C VAL A 103 -0.31 1.84 2.96
N VAL A 104 0.15 1.73 4.21
CA VAL A 104 0.23 0.45 4.92
C VAL A 104 -1.15 -0.17 5.11
N TRP A 105 -2.17 0.64 5.42
CA TRP A 105 -3.54 0.16 5.57
C TRP A 105 -4.12 -0.41 4.28
N VAL A 106 -3.90 0.27 3.13
CA VAL A 106 -4.32 -0.23 1.82
C VAL A 106 -3.62 -1.55 1.52
N LEU A 107 -2.30 -1.64 1.71
CA LEU A 107 -1.55 -2.89 1.50
C LEU A 107 -2.05 -4.03 2.39
N ALA A 108 -2.23 -3.76 3.68
CA ALA A 108 -2.72 -4.76 4.64
C ALA A 108 -4.10 -5.30 4.22
N THR A 109 -5.01 -4.40 3.83
CA THR A 109 -6.36 -4.78 3.41
C THR A 109 -6.33 -5.58 2.11
N SER A 110 -5.58 -5.13 1.09
CA SER A 110 -5.46 -5.84 -0.19
C SER A 110 -4.85 -7.23 -0.05
N ILE A 111 -3.79 -7.39 0.74
CA ILE A 111 -3.16 -8.70 0.95
C ILE A 111 -4.08 -9.62 1.77
N THR A 112 -4.81 -9.07 2.75
CA THR A 112 -5.81 -9.85 3.52
C THR A 112 -6.90 -10.41 2.60
N LEU A 113 -7.40 -9.60 1.65
CA LEU A 113 -8.39 -10.05 0.66
C LEU A 113 -7.83 -11.13 -0.27
N LEU A 114 -6.59 -10.98 -0.76
CA LEU A 114 -5.93 -11.99 -1.58
C LEU A 114 -5.77 -13.32 -0.85
N VAL A 115 -5.41 -13.28 0.44
CA VAL A 115 -5.31 -14.48 1.28
C VAL A 115 -6.69 -15.13 1.47
N ALA A 116 -7.73 -14.34 1.74
CA ALA A 116 -9.10 -14.84 1.92
C ALA A 116 -9.62 -15.54 0.65
N LEU A 117 -9.47 -14.91 -0.51
CA LEU A 117 -9.85 -15.47 -1.81
C LEU A 117 -9.07 -16.76 -2.10
N GLY A 118 -7.75 -16.72 -1.97
CA GLY A 118 -6.90 -17.86 -2.28
C GLY A 118 -7.04 -19.05 -1.33
N MET A 119 -7.40 -18.82 -0.06
CA MET A 119 -7.78 -19.90 0.85
C MET A 119 -9.13 -20.51 0.48
N GLY A 120 -10.08 -19.70 -0.03
CA GLY A 120 -11.35 -20.20 -0.54
C GLY A 120 -11.19 -21.21 -1.68
N ASP A 121 -10.26 -20.96 -2.60
CA ASP A 121 -9.99 -21.84 -3.74
C ASP A 121 -9.24 -23.15 -3.37
N LEU A 122 -8.66 -23.23 -2.17
CA LEU A 122 -7.85 -24.38 -1.71
C LEU A 122 -8.59 -25.31 -0.73
N CYS A 123 -9.77 -24.92 -0.25
CA CYS A 123 -10.63 -25.69 0.65
C CYS A 123 -11.57 -26.59 -0.16
#